data_AF-A0A2I1DZT9-F1
#
_entry.id   AF-A0A2I1DZT9-F1
#
_cell.length_a   1.000
_cell.length_b   1.000
_cell.length_c   1.000
_cell.angle_alpha   90.00
_cell.angle_beta   90.00
_cell.angle_gamma   90.00
#
_symmetry.space_group_name_H-M   'P 1'
#
loop_
_entity.id
_entity.type
_entity.pdbx_description
1 polymer ?
#
loop_
_entity_poly.entity_id
_entity_poly.type
_entity_poly.pdbx_seq_one_letter_code
_entity_poly.pdbx_strand_id
1 'polypeptide(L)'
;MKLSIPLTIVAIICNIALEQIEAIAFNATIGIFVFFSQCKVWATDSYGNIVMDTGWLNCEDGDPSVTFHSRDIKANPYWLHAKVMGSKRKPKHRGPFSLDTCFKLTGNVFKWSFDQQDLTYCT
;
A
#
# COMPACT_ATOMS: atom_id res chain seq x y z
N MET A 1 -27.06 -30.58 31.72
CA MET A 1 -27.00 -29.44 30.78
C MET A 1 -27.02 -30.00 29.36
N LYS A 2 -28.14 -29.87 28.64
CA LYS A 2 -28.23 -30.26 27.23
C LYS A 2 -27.72 -29.08 26.42
N LEU A 3 -26.43 -29.08 26.11
CA LEU A 3 -25.87 -28.15 25.13
C LEU A 3 -26.58 -28.48 23.80
N SER A 4 -27.46 -27.58 23.34
CA SER A 4 -28.19 -27.85 22.10
C SER A 4 -27.19 -27.79 20.96
N ILE A 5 -26.93 -28.96 20.39
CA ILE A 5 -26.13 -29.19 19.17
C ILE A 5 -26.31 -28.09 18.10
N PRO A 6 -27.53 -27.53 17.85
CA PRO A 6 -27.69 -26.41 16.91
C PRO A 6 -27.00 -25.10 17.32
N LEU A 7 -26.95 -24.75 18.61
CA LEU A 7 -26.31 -23.49 19.06
C LEU A 7 -24.79 -23.54 18.86
N THR A 8 -24.18 -24.70 19.11
CA THR A 8 -22.74 -24.90 18.87
C THR A 8 -22.39 -24.83 17.39
N ILE A 9 -23.24 -25.36 16.50
CA ILE A 9 -23.01 -25.30 15.04
C ILE A 9 -23.13 -23.87 14.53
N VAL A 10 -24.14 -23.11 14.98
CA VAL A 10 -24.31 -21.70 14.60
C VAL A 10 -23.14 -20.85 15.10
N ALA A 11 -22.68 -21.07 16.33
CA ALA A 11 -21.52 -20.36 16.87
C ALA A 11 -20.23 -20.66 16.08
N ILE A 12 -20.01 -21.92 15.70
CA ILE A 12 -18.86 -22.32 14.87
C ILE A 12 -18.94 -21.67 13.48
N ILE A 13 -20.08 -21.73 12.79
CA ILE A 13 -20.27 -21.10 11.47
C ILE A 13 -20.05 -19.59 11.55
N CYS A 14 -20.49 -18.94 12.62
CA CYS A 14 -20.31 -17.50 12.82
C CYS A 14 -18.84 -17.12 13.05
N ASN A 15 -18.09 -17.93 13.80
CA ASN A 15 -16.64 -17.74 13.98
C ASN A 15 -15.86 -17.94 12.68
N ILE A 16 -16.21 -18.97 11.89
CA ILE A 16 -15.58 -19.22 10.58
C ILE A 16 -15.87 -18.06 9.63
N ALA A 17 -17.10 -17.52 9.61
CA ALA A 17 -17.47 -16.39 8.77
C ALA A 17 -16.79 -15.06 9.16
N LEU A 18 -16.48 -14.85 10.45
CA LEU A 18 -15.69 -13.69 10.89
C LEU A 18 -14.21 -13.79 10.51
N GLU A 19 -13.62 -15.00 10.53
CA GLU A 19 -12.24 -15.22 10.11
C GLU A 19 -12.05 -15.11 8.58
N GLN A 20 -13.13 -15.26 7.80
CA GLN A 20 -13.15 -15.14 6.33
C GLN A 20 -13.35 -13.71 5.82
N ILE A 21 -13.35 -12.69 6.68
CA ILE A 21 -13.00 -11.33 6.22
C ILE A 21 -11.49 -11.36 5.98
N GLU A 22 -11.11 -12.11 4.96
CA GLU A 22 -9.75 -12.30 4.51
C GLU A 22 -9.13 -10.92 4.41
N ALA A 23 -7.97 -10.74 5.04
CA ALA A 23 -7.10 -9.64 4.73
C ALA A 23 -6.71 -9.79 3.25
N ILE A 24 -7.53 -9.26 2.33
CA ILE A 24 -7.22 -9.22 0.92
C ILE A 24 -5.93 -8.40 0.81
N ALA A 25 -4.86 -9.09 0.47
CA ALA A 25 -3.53 -8.50 0.34
C ALA A 25 -3.32 -8.12 -1.12
N PHE A 26 -3.01 -6.85 -1.36
CA PHE A 26 -2.61 -6.36 -2.68
C PHE A 26 -1.13 -6.01 -2.69
N ASN A 27 -0.55 -6.08 -3.88
CA ASN A 27 0.80 -5.60 -4.14
C ASN A 27 0.75 -4.22 -4.78
N ALA A 28 1.56 -3.31 -4.25
CA ALA A 28 1.89 -2.07 -4.92
C ALA A 28 3.38 -2.09 -5.28
N THR A 29 3.69 -1.86 -6.55
CA THR A 29 5.07 -1.78 -7.00
C THR A 29 5.41 -0.34 -7.34
N ILE A 30 6.56 0.15 -6.85
CA ILE A 30 6.94 1.56 -6.86
C ILE A 30 8.33 1.69 -7.48
N GLY A 31 8.43 2.22 -8.68
CA GLY A 31 9.71 2.67 -9.23
C GLY A 31 10.12 4.00 -8.61
N ILE A 32 11.34 4.11 -8.06
CA ILE A 32 11.82 5.30 -7.36
C ILE A 32 12.92 5.99 -8.16
N PHE A 33 12.72 7.27 -8.48
CA PHE A 33 13.71 8.10 -9.15
C PHE A 33 13.55 9.57 -8.77
N VAL A 34 14.07 9.98 -7.61
CA VAL A 34 13.97 11.37 -7.13
C VAL A 34 15.34 11.88 -6.71
N PHE A 35 15.85 12.86 -7.44
CA PHE A 35 17.16 13.44 -7.14
C PHE A 35 17.18 14.27 -5.85
N PHE A 36 18.31 14.17 -5.14
CA PHE A 36 18.68 14.99 -3.98
C PHE A 36 17.71 14.92 -2.78
N SER A 37 17.06 13.77 -2.55
CA SER A 37 16.24 13.58 -1.35
C SER A 37 15.92 12.13 -0.99
N GLN A 38 15.49 11.95 0.26
CA GLN A 38 14.78 10.76 0.71
C GLN A 38 13.29 10.83 0.34
N CYS A 39 12.63 9.68 0.22
CA CYS A 39 11.21 9.59 -0.03
C CYS A 39 10.55 8.50 0.79
N LYS A 40 9.24 8.63 0.98
CA LYS A 40 8.42 7.74 1.79
C LYS A 40 7.15 7.43 1.02
N VAL A 41 6.76 6.15 1.02
CA VAL A 41 5.46 5.71 0.54
C VAL A 41 4.75 4.96 1.68
N TRP A 42 3.45 5.13 1.79
CA TRP A 42 2.64 4.36 2.74
C TRP A 42 1.26 4.10 2.15
N ALA A 43 0.61 3.06 2.64
CA ALA A 43 -0.77 2.75 2.31
C ALA A 43 -1.67 2.94 3.52
N THR A 44 -2.89 3.40 3.28
CA THR A 44 -3.95 3.44 4.30
C THR A 44 -5.18 2.64 3.88
N ASP A 45 -5.91 2.13 4.87
CA ASP A 45 -7.26 1.59 4.68
C ASP A 45 -8.30 2.72 4.51
N SER A 46 -9.58 2.34 4.42
CA SER A 46 -10.72 3.25 4.30
C SER A 46 -10.99 4.12 5.52
N TYR A 47 -10.43 3.77 6.68
CA TYR A 47 -10.52 4.52 7.92
C TYR A 47 -9.32 5.45 8.13
N GLY A 48 -8.31 5.39 7.24
CA GLY A 48 -7.09 6.18 7.33
C GLY A 48 -6.00 5.53 8.20
N ASN A 49 -6.17 4.28 8.63
CA ASN A 49 -5.13 3.56 9.36
C ASN A 49 -4.01 3.16 8.41
N ILE A 50 -2.76 3.28 8.85
CA ILE A 50 -1.60 2.86 8.06
C ILE A 50 -1.54 1.34 8.06
N VAL A 51 -1.59 0.74 6.87
CA VAL A 51 -1.55 -0.72 6.67
C VAL A 51 -0.25 -1.21 6.02
N MET A 52 0.55 -0.29 5.48
CA MET A 52 1.90 -0.52 4.96
C MET A 52 2.67 0.79 5.00
N ASP A 53 3.94 0.77 5.39
CA ASP A 53 4.80 1.95 5.42
C ASP A 53 6.23 1.54 5.05
N THR A 54 6.82 2.23 4.07
CA THR A 54 8.18 1.96 3.60
C THR A 54 9.26 2.56 4.52
N GLY A 55 8.88 3.47 5.43
CA GLY A 55 9.82 4.38 6.06
C GLY A 55 10.41 5.39 5.06
N TRP A 56 11.39 6.17 5.52
CA TRP A 56 12.16 7.05 4.64
C TRP A 56 13.27 6.26 3.96
N LEU A 57 13.26 6.24 2.63
CA LEU A 57 14.21 5.56 1.78
C LEU A 57 15.11 6.59 1.08
N ASN A 58 16.34 6.21 0.75
CA ASN A 58 17.16 7.00 -0.17
C ASN A 58 16.58 6.82 -1.58
N CYS A 59 16.22 7.93 -2.23
CA CYS A 59 15.54 7.92 -3.53
C CYS A 59 16.40 8.51 -4.64
N GLU A 60 17.66 8.88 -4.32
CA GLU A 60 18.63 9.50 -5.21
C GLU A 60 19.33 8.48 -6.11
N ASP A 61 19.83 7.41 -5.50
CA ASP A 61 20.68 6.44 -6.20
C ASP A 61 19.88 5.38 -6.98
N GLY A 62 18.55 5.43 -6.88
CA GLY A 62 17.70 4.27 -7.16
C GLY A 62 18.03 3.15 -6.17
N ASP A 63 17.03 2.36 -5.81
CA ASP A 63 17.36 1.04 -5.28
C ASP A 63 18.10 0.27 -6.40
N PRO A 64 19.16 -0.52 -6.12
CA PRO A 64 19.83 -1.34 -7.13
C PRO A 64 18.85 -2.28 -7.88
N SER A 65 17.71 -2.58 -7.25
CA SER A 65 16.47 -2.91 -7.95
C SER A 65 15.72 -1.61 -8.24
N VAL A 66 15.63 -1.19 -9.50
CA VAL A 66 14.89 0.02 -9.95
C VAL A 66 13.40 0.08 -9.52
N THR A 67 12.95 -0.91 -8.76
CA THR A 67 11.58 -1.24 -8.42
C THR A 67 11.51 -1.60 -6.93
N PHE A 68 11.07 -0.65 -6.11
CA PHE A 68 10.69 -0.92 -4.72
C PHE A 68 9.32 -1.60 -4.71
N HIS A 69 9.26 -2.86 -4.27
CA HIS A 69 7.99 -3.56 -4.14
C HIS A 69 7.42 -3.38 -2.73
N SER A 70 6.40 -2.53 -2.57
CA SER A 70 5.55 -2.59 -1.37
C SER A 70 4.59 -3.75 -1.51
N ARG A 71 4.98 -4.91 -0.97
CA ARG A 71 4.14 -6.11 -0.94
C ARG A 71 3.24 -6.10 0.30
N ASP A 72 2.16 -6.85 0.23
CA ASP A 72 1.29 -7.21 1.36
C ASP A 72 0.45 -6.07 1.96
N ILE A 73 -0.15 -5.20 1.13
CA ILE A 73 -1.14 -4.22 1.59
C ILE A 73 -2.42 -4.95 1.97
N LYS A 74 -2.66 -5.14 3.27
CA LYS A 74 -3.82 -5.83 3.85
C LYS A 74 -5.04 -4.92 3.98
N ALA A 75 -5.54 -4.37 2.88
CA ALA A 75 -6.73 -3.54 2.87
C ALA A 75 -7.44 -3.54 1.52
N ASN A 76 -8.78 -3.59 1.54
CA ASN A 76 -9.63 -3.43 0.37
C ASN A 76 -10.83 -2.52 0.68
N PRO A 77 -10.92 -1.31 0.10
CA PRO A 77 -9.92 -0.67 -0.74
C PRO A 77 -8.74 -0.09 0.07
N TYR A 78 -7.65 0.21 -0.61
CA TYR A 78 -6.49 0.93 -0.06
C TYR A 78 -6.19 2.21 -0.82
N TRP A 79 -5.45 3.11 -0.18
CA TRP A 79 -4.93 4.35 -0.77
C TRP A 79 -3.42 4.40 -0.63
N LEU A 80 -2.73 4.81 -1.68
CA LEU A 80 -1.29 5.03 -1.67
C LEU A 80 -0.98 6.50 -1.47
N HIS A 81 0.03 6.74 -0.66
CA HIS A 81 0.51 8.07 -0.34
C HIS A 81 2.01 8.14 -0.55
N ALA A 82 2.50 9.24 -1.10
CA ALA A 82 3.93 9.46 -1.29
C ALA A 82 4.35 10.84 -0.77
N LYS A 83 5.57 10.95 -0.27
CA LYS A 83 6.19 12.20 0.15
C LYS A 83 7.69 12.18 -0.12
N VAL A 84 8.22 13.32 -0.55
CA VAL A 84 9.66 13.56 -0.69
C VAL A 84 10.13 14.48 0.45
N MET A 85 11.21 14.10 1.14
CA MET A 85 11.80 14.84 2.25
C MET A 85 12.29 16.22 1.74
N GLY A 86 12.16 17.27 2.54
CA GLY A 86 12.53 18.64 2.11
C GLY A 86 11.59 19.27 1.07
N SER A 87 10.69 18.52 0.44
CA SER A 87 9.71 19.08 -0.49
C SER A 87 8.61 19.84 0.23
N LYS A 88 8.36 21.09 -0.19
CA LYS A 88 7.21 21.89 0.29
C LYS A 88 5.86 21.44 -0.29
N ARG A 89 5.85 20.52 -1.25
CA ARG A 89 4.62 19.99 -1.85
C ARG A 89 3.87 19.10 -0.85
N LYS A 90 2.54 19.16 -0.85
CA LYS A 90 1.70 18.24 -0.06
C LYS A 90 1.98 16.78 -0.47
N PRO A 91 1.82 15.80 0.45
CA PRO A 91 1.83 14.39 0.08
C PRO A 91 0.87 14.13 -1.09
N LYS A 92 1.28 13.27 -2.02
CA LYS A 92 0.40 12.83 -3.09
C LYS A 92 -0.43 11.68 -2.56
N HIS A 93 -1.72 11.72 -2.84
CA HIS A 93 -2.70 10.72 -2.44
C HIS A 93 -3.31 10.09 -3.70
N ARG A 94 -3.44 8.76 -3.72
CA ARG A 94 -3.90 7.96 -4.86
C ARG A 94 -4.81 6.84 -4.37
N GLY A 95 -5.85 6.54 -5.14
CA GLY A 95 -6.86 5.53 -4.83
C GLY A 95 -8.28 6.10 -4.79
N PRO A 96 -9.27 5.32 -4.35
CA PRO A 96 -9.13 3.97 -3.82
C PRO A 96 -8.67 2.93 -4.86
N PHE A 97 -7.99 1.89 -4.39
CA PHE A 97 -7.61 0.72 -5.18
C PHE A 97 -8.09 -0.57 -4.52
N SER A 98 -8.48 -1.54 -5.35
CA SER A 98 -8.96 -2.87 -4.94
C SER A 98 -8.27 -3.99 -5.74
N LEU A 99 -7.13 -3.68 -6.35
CA LEU A 99 -6.32 -4.55 -7.21
C LEU A 99 -4.84 -4.14 -7.05
N ASP A 100 -3.96 -4.98 -7.57
CA ASP A 100 -2.53 -4.66 -7.66
C ASP A 100 -2.30 -3.41 -8.50
N THR A 101 -1.35 -2.58 -8.06
CA THR A 101 -1.02 -1.32 -8.74
C THR A 101 0.48 -1.14 -8.94
N CYS A 102 0.83 -0.37 -9.98
CA CYS A 102 2.19 0.04 -10.27
C CYS A 102 2.25 1.56 -10.32
N PHE A 103 3.25 2.14 -9.67
CA PHE A 103 3.48 3.57 -9.61
C PHE A 103 4.93 3.91 -9.88
N LYS A 104 5.15 5.11 -10.41
CA LYS A 104 6.47 5.68 -10.57
C LYS A 104 6.56 7.00 -9.82
N LEU A 105 7.50 7.08 -8.88
CA LEU A 105 7.85 8.30 -8.17
C LEU A 105 9.05 8.93 -8.87
N THR A 106 8.84 10.07 -9.55
CA THR A 106 9.89 10.71 -10.37
C THR A 106 10.12 12.19 -10.02
N GLY A 107 11.32 12.70 -10.32
CA GLY A 107 11.61 14.14 -10.36
C GLY A 107 12.69 14.56 -9.37
N ASN A 108 12.47 15.66 -8.65
CA ASN A 108 13.38 16.17 -7.63
C ASN A 108 12.61 16.80 -6.45
N VAL A 109 13.33 17.23 -5.43
CA VAL A 109 12.75 17.80 -4.20
C VAL A 109 11.76 18.95 -4.44
N PHE A 110 11.99 19.77 -5.47
CA PHE A 110 11.13 20.92 -5.81
C PHE A 110 9.95 20.51 -6.68
N LYS A 111 10.16 19.59 -7.62
CA LYS A 111 9.18 19.16 -8.60
C LYS A 111 9.25 17.64 -8.78
N TRP A 112 8.33 16.95 -8.10
CA TRP A 112 8.16 15.50 -8.20
C TRP A 112 6.72 15.09 -8.53
N SER A 113 6.61 13.87 -9.06
CA SER A 113 5.40 13.22 -9.54
C SER A 113 5.27 11.81 -8.95
N PHE A 114 4.03 11.32 -8.80
CA PHE A 114 3.72 9.98 -8.29
C PHE A 114 2.53 9.49 -9.09
N ASP A 115 2.85 8.81 -10.19
CA ASP A 115 1.93 8.58 -11.29
C ASP A 115 1.80 7.09 -11.53
N GLN A 116 0.55 6.64 -11.71
CA GLN A 116 0.24 5.24 -11.96
C GLN A 116 0.80 4.84 -13.32
N GLN A 117 1.37 3.64 -13.40
CA GLN A 117 1.87 3.04 -14.62
C GLN A 117 1.12 1.73 -14.90
N ASP A 118 1.34 1.20 -16.10
CA ASP A 118 0.96 -0.16 -16.44
C ASP A 118 1.74 -1.16 -15.56
N LEU A 119 1.12 -2.28 -15.18
CA LEU A 119 1.78 -3.33 -14.39
C LEU A 119 3.00 -3.92 -15.11
N THR A 120 2.99 -3.94 -16.45
CA THR A 120 4.13 -4.34 -17.30
C THR A 120 5.37 -3.47 -17.10
N TYR A 121 5.22 -2.24 -16.60
CA TYR A 121 6.34 -1.34 -16.30
C TYR A 121 7.08 -1.75 -15.01
N CYS A 122 6.39 -2.42 -14.10
CA CYS A 122 6.87 -2.80 -12.78
C CYS A 122 7.25 -4.29 -12.66
N THR A 123 7.21 -5.04 -13.77
CA THR A 123 7.48 -6.48 -13.80
C THR A 123 8.94 -6.79 -14.14
#